data_AF-A0A7X6ZSG9-F1
#
_entry.id   AF-A0A7X6ZSG9-F1
#
_cell.length_a   1.000
_cell.length_b   1.000
_cell.length_c   1.000
_cell.angle_alpha   90.00
_cell.angle_beta   90.00
_cell.angle_gamma   90.00
#
_symmetry.space_group_name_H-M   'P 1'
#
loop_
_entity.id
_entity.type
_entity.pdbx_description
1 polymer ?
#
loop_
_entity_poly.entity_id
_entity_poly.type
_entity_poly.pdbx_seq_one_letter_code
_entity_poly.pdbx_strand_id
1 'polypeptide(L)'
;MSTFYNDLKEFADDIKRQFDIIINDYSDLVYSPEESHPGVVMIPRGDYCWKELSEEGKQLQSKLNSDYDQFASIVRTLLNKQLDHIRDSFEAYCEDIRPIIVQQSRTSEPSKTSFLKDVIRLIDEQISLLKTIYDSGSRNTIIVPDTNSLVYNPNLEDWEY
;
A
#
# COMPACT_ATOMS: atom_id res chain seq x y z
N MET A 1 -18.11 -5.01 18.87
CA MET A 1 -17.03 -5.99 18.65
C MET A 1 -16.33 -5.53 17.38
N SER A 2 -15.13 -4.93 17.50
CA SER A 2 -14.37 -4.52 16.32
C SER A 2 -13.97 -5.77 15.56
N THR A 3 -14.17 -5.80 14.24
CA THR A 3 -13.63 -6.86 13.40
C THR A 3 -12.18 -6.50 13.09
N PHE A 4 -11.31 -7.50 12.95
CA PHE A 4 -9.90 -7.30 12.58
C PHE A 4 -9.73 -6.42 11.31
N TYR A 5 -10.69 -6.49 10.38
CA TYR A 5 -10.75 -5.61 9.22
C TYR A 5 -10.90 -4.12 9.58
N ASN A 6 -11.71 -3.80 10.60
CA ASN A 6 -11.86 -2.42 11.07
C ASN A 6 -10.57 -1.91 11.70
N ASP A 7 -9.88 -2.74 12.50
CA ASP A 7 -8.61 -2.36 13.12
C ASP A 7 -7.54 -2.08 12.04
N LEU A 8 -7.51 -2.90 10.98
CA LEU A 8 -6.60 -2.68 9.85
C LEU A 8 -6.95 -1.42 9.05
N LYS A 9 -8.24 -1.11 8.91
CA LYS A 9 -8.69 0.11 8.26
C LYS A 9 -8.31 1.35 9.08
N GLU A 10 -8.48 1.30 10.40
CA GLU A 10 -8.03 2.37 11.29
C GLU A 10 -6.51 2.57 11.20
N PHE A 11 -5.74 1.48 11.10
CA PHE A 11 -4.30 1.58 10.90
C PHE A 11 -3.94 2.22 9.56
N ALA A 12 -4.63 1.84 8.48
CA ALA A 12 -4.45 2.48 7.17
C ALA A 12 -4.82 3.98 7.20
N ASP A 13 -5.85 4.36 7.94
CA ASP A 13 -6.27 5.75 8.09
C ASP A 13 -5.24 6.58 8.88
N ASP A 14 -4.56 5.99 9.88
CA ASP A 14 -3.42 6.64 10.56
C ASP A 14 -2.23 6.86 9.60
N ILE A 15 -1.90 5.86 8.77
CA ILE A 15 -0.85 5.99 7.74
C ILE A 15 -1.18 7.12 6.76
N LYS A 16 -2.43 7.19 6.27
CA LYS A 16 -2.87 8.28 5.39
C LYS A 16 -2.73 9.65 6.06
N ARG A 17 -3.04 9.75 7.36
CA ARG A 17 -2.85 11.00 8.12
C ARG A 17 -1.37 11.37 8.24
N GLN A 18 -0.50 10.40 8.44
CA GLN A 18 0.96 10.65 8.46
C GLN A 18 1.46 11.14 7.10
N PHE A 19 0.96 10.59 5.99
CA PHE A 19 1.24 11.12 4.65
C PHE A 19 0.76 12.56 4.46
N ASP A 20 -0.46 12.87 4.90
CA ASP A 20 -1.02 14.23 4.83
C ASP A 20 -0.10 15.24 5.54
N ILE A 21 0.32 14.91 6.77
CA ILE A 21 1.23 15.75 7.56
C ILE A 21 2.58 15.90 6.84
N ILE A 22 3.23 14.80 6.43
CA ILE A 22 4.53 14.88 5.77
C ILE A 22 4.45 15.73 4.50
N ILE A 23 3.49 15.43 3.61
CA ILE A 23 3.40 16.05 2.28
C ILE A 23 3.04 17.54 2.39
N ASN A 24 2.10 17.90 3.27
CA ASN A 24 1.66 19.28 3.37
C ASN A 24 2.58 20.14 4.23
N ASP A 25 3.04 19.62 5.37
CA ASP A 25 3.72 20.44 6.40
C ASP A 25 5.25 20.40 6.27
N TYR A 26 5.82 19.30 5.76
CA TYR A 26 7.27 19.08 5.77
C TYR A 26 7.91 18.95 4.38
N SER A 27 7.11 18.70 3.35
CA SER A 27 7.60 18.43 1.99
C SER A 27 7.34 19.61 1.07
N ASP A 28 8.30 19.90 0.20
CA ASP A 28 8.14 20.89 -0.88
C ASP A 28 8.77 20.38 -2.17
N LEU A 29 8.23 20.83 -3.29
CA LEU A 29 8.76 20.55 -4.62
C LEU A 29 9.49 21.78 -5.15
N VAL A 30 10.72 21.56 -5.62
CA VAL A 30 11.57 22.59 -6.22
C VAL A 30 11.75 22.27 -7.69
N TYR A 31 11.54 23.28 -8.55
CA TYR A 31 11.86 23.17 -9.96
C TYR A 31 13.38 23.11 -10.14
N SER A 32 13.87 22.00 -10.67
CA SER A 32 15.28 21.72 -10.94
C SER A 32 15.38 21.00 -12.29
N PRO A 33 15.29 21.73 -13.42
CA PRO A 33 15.36 21.12 -14.73
C PRO A 33 16.71 20.43 -14.91
N GLU A 34 16.70 19.28 -15.56
CA GLU A 34 17.93 18.53 -15.84
C GLU A 34 18.76 19.29 -16.89
N GLU A 35 20.03 19.56 -16.60
CA GLU A 35 20.90 20.28 -17.55
C GLU A 35 21.16 19.41 -18.79
N SER A 36 20.60 19.81 -19.92
CA SER A 36 20.79 19.14 -21.20
C SER A 36 22.23 19.30 -21.68
N HIS A 37 23.00 18.22 -21.65
CA HIS A 37 24.35 18.20 -22.20
C HIS A 37 24.30 17.96 -23.72
N PRO A 38 24.91 18.81 -24.56
CA PRO A 38 24.88 18.63 -26.01
C PRO A 38 25.56 17.32 -26.41
N GLY A 39 24.80 16.43 -27.07
CA GLY A 39 25.27 15.13 -27.57
C GLY A 39 24.81 13.91 -26.76
N VAL A 40 24.11 14.09 -25.64
CA VAL A 40 23.54 12.99 -24.84
C VAL A 40 22.01 13.06 -24.89
N VAL A 41 21.36 12.01 -25.37
CA VAL A 41 19.90 11.86 -25.24
C VAL A 41 19.61 11.33 -23.83
N MET A 42 19.29 12.23 -22.90
CA MET A 42 18.71 11.84 -21.61
C MET A 42 17.19 11.75 -21.75
N ILE A 43 16.60 10.67 -21.26
CA ILE A 43 15.14 10.57 -21.11
C ILE A 43 14.80 11.41 -19.87
N PRO A 44 14.12 12.55 -20.00
CA PRO A 44 13.88 13.46 -18.88
C PRO A 44 13.07 12.74 -17.80
N ARG A 45 13.62 12.67 -16.57
CA ARG A 45 12.97 12.01 -15.41
C ARG A 45 12.05 12.94 -14.61
N GLY A 46 11.75 14.12 -15.15
CA GLY A 46 10.93 15.14 -14.50
C GLY A 46 11.75 16.36 -14.05
N ASP A 47 11.09 17.51 -14.07
CA ASP A 47 11.70 18.81 -13.81
C ASP A 47 11.60 19.24 -12.34
N TYR A 48 10.93 18.46 -11.49
CA TYR A 48 10.78 18.77 -10.07
C TYR A 48 11.52 17.75 -9.21
N CYS A 49 12.13 18.22 -8.13
CA CYS A 49 12.71 17.39 -7.09
C CYS A 49 12.11 17.76 -5.73
N TRP A 50 11.99 16.77 -4.86
CA TRP A 50 11.67 17.02 -3.46
C TRP A 50 12.79 17.80 -2.80
N LYS A 51 12.42 18.82 -2.03
CA LYS A 51 13.34 19.49 -1.12
C LYS A 51 13.72 18.53 0.00
N GLU A 52 14.96 18.63 0.46
CA GLU A 52 15.39 17.86 1.63
C GLU A 52 14.50 18.17 2.84
N LEU A 53 13.99 17.12 3.48
CA LEU A 53 13.17 17.21 4.68
C LEU A 53 13.98 17.79 5.85
N SER A 54 13.31 18.53 6.73
CA SER A 54 13.87 18.92 8.02
C SER A 54 14.12 17.68 8.90
N GLU A 55 14.88 17.82 9.99
CA GLU A 55 15.11 16.71 10.93
C GLU A 55 13.79 16.15 11.51
N GLU A 56 12.83 17.02 11.80
CA GLU A 56 11.47 16.63 12.22
C GLU A 56 10.75 15.85 11.11
N GLY A 57 10.85 16.32 9.86
CA GLY A 57 10.29 15.64 8.69
C GLY A 57 10.93 14.27 8.46
N LYS A 58 12.25 14.13 8.63
CA LYS A 58 12.97 12.85 8.54
C LYS A 58 12.56 11.87 9.64
N GLN A 59 12.33 12.35 10.87
CA GLN A 59 11.80 11.50 11.95
C GLN A 59 10.40 10.99 11.63
N LEU A 60 9.53 11.86 11.13
CA LEU A 60 8.18 11.46 10.73
C LEU A 60 8.20 10.52 9.53
N GLN A 61 9.08 10.73 8.55
CA GLN A 61 9.31 9.83 7.41
C GLN A 61 9.76 8.44 7.89
N SER A 62 10.70 8.37 8.83
CA SER A 62 11.17 7.10 9.40
C SER A 62 10.03 6.35 10.09
N LYS A 63 9.21 7.06 10.89
CA LYS A 63 8.01 6.50 11.51
C LYS A 63 7.01 5.99 10.46
N LEU A 64 6.69 6.81 9.47
CA LEU A 64 5.77 6.43 8.38
C LEU A 64 6.27 5.18 7.64
N ASN A 65 7.57 5.10 7.36
CA ASN A 65 8.15 3.95 6.68
C ASN A 65 8.00 2.67 7.53
N SER A 66 8.25 2.76 8.84
CA SER A 66 8.06 1.64 9.78
C SER A 66 6.60 1.22 9.89
N ASP A 67 5.68 2.18 10.04
CA ASP A 67 4.25 1.92 10.16
C ASP A 67 3.70 1.30 8.87
N TYR A 68 4.14 1.80 7.70
CA TYR A 68 3.80 1.24 6.40
C TYR A 68 4.38 -0.17 6.21
N ASP A 69 5.62 -0.44 6.63
CA ASP A 69 6.23 -1.79 6.59
C ASP A 69 5.42 -2.79 7.38
N GLN A 70 4.99 -2.40 8.58
CA GLN A 70 4.16 -3.22 9.44
C GLN A 70 2.80 -3.49 8.78
N PHE A 71 2.14 -2.44 8.28
CA PHE A 71 0.88 -2.56 7.56
C PHE A 71 1.00 -3.52 6.37
N ALA A 72 1.99 -3.28 5.49
CA ALA A 72 2.20 -4.10 4.30
C ALA A 72 2.51 -5.56 4.66
N SER A 73 3.26 -5.81 5.73
CA SER A 73 3.55 -7.16 6.22
C SER A 73 2.30 -7.90 6.71
N ILE A 74 1.40 -7.20 7.40
CA ILE A 74 0.11 -7.75 7.83
C ILE A 74 -0.73 -8.09 6.60
N VAL A 75 -0.90 -7.14 5.67
CA VAL A 75 -1.69 -7.35 4.44
C VAL A 75 -1.12 -8.52 3.62
N ARG A 76 0.20 -8.56 3.42
CA ARG A 76 0.89 -9.65 2.72
C ARG A 76 0.63 -11.01 3.35
N THR A 77 0.62 -11.08 4.68
CA THR A 77 0.30 -12.31 5.41
C THR A 77 -1.13 -12.78 5.15
N LEU A 78 -2.09 -11.85 5.10
CA LEU A 78 -3.50 -12.15 4.81
C LEU A 78 -3.70 -12.61 3.35
N LEU A 79 -2.92 -12.04 2.42
CA LEU A 79 -2.99 -12.37 1.01
C LEU A 79 -2.20 -13.63 0.62
N ASN A 80 -1.46 -14.26 1.54
CA ASN A 80 -0.51 -15.33 1.21
C ASN A 80 -1.13 -16.51 0.45
N LYS A 81 -2.39 -16.85 0.71
CA LYS A 81 -3.12 -17.96 0.05
C LYS A 81 -4.01 -17.53 -1.12
N GLN A 82 -3.91 -16.29 -1.57
CA GLN A 82 -4.73 -15.75 -2.64
C GLN A 82 -4.10 -15.98 -4.02
N LEU A 83 -4.89 -15.75 -5.07
CA LEU A 83 -4.44 -15.87 -6.46
C LEU A 83 -3.27 -14.94 -6.77
N ASP A 84 -2.35 -15.38 -7.62
CA ASP A 84 -1.11 -14.65 -7.98
C ASP A 84 -1.39 -13.20 -8.38
N HIS A 85 -2.36 -12.95 -9.25
CA HIS A 85 -2.70 -11.60 -9.70
C HIS A 85 -3.11 -10.65 -8.57
N ILE A 86 -3.73 -11.15 -7.49
CA ILE A 86 -4.09 -10.33 -6.31
C ILE A 86 -2.82 -9.95 -5.55
N ARG A 87 -1.91 -10.90 -5.37
CA ARG A 87 -0.62 -10.68 -4.70
C ARG A 87 0.25 -9.73 -5.52
N ASP A 88 0.34 -9.94 -6.82
CA ASP A 88 1.10 -9.08 -7.74
C ASP A 88 0.56 -7.64 -7.75
N SER A 89 -0.77 -7.48 -7.72
CA SER A 89 -1.38 -6.14 -7.63
C SER A 89 -1.02 -5.47 -6.30
N PHE A 90 -1.06 -6.20 -5.18
CA PHE A 90 -0.66 -5.67 -3.89
C PHE A 90 0.82 -5.24 -3.87
N GLU A 91 1.72 -6.06 -4.40
CA GLU A 91 3.14 -5.71 -4.48
C GLU A 91 3.39 -4.51 -5.39
N ALA A 92 2.70 -4.42 -6.54
CA ALA A 92 2.77 -3.23 -7.40
C ALA A 92 2.37 -1.95 -6.65
N TYR A 93 1.28 -1.99 -5.87
CA TYR A 93 0.89 -0.84 -5.04
C TYR A 93 1.94 -0.51 -3.98
N CYS A 94 2.61 -1.52 -3.39
CA CYS A 94 3.74 -1.29 -2.49
C CYS A 94 4.91 -0.62 -3.19
N GLU A 95 5.28 -1.08 -4.38
CA GLU A 95 6.35 -0.50 -5.19
C GLU A 95 6.06 0.96 -5.56
N ASP A 96 4.80 1.29 -5.88
CA ASP A 96 4.39 2.66 -6.22
C ASP A 96 4.41 3.61 -5.01
N ILE A 97 4.04 3.14 -3.81
CA ILE A 97 4.03 3.96 -2.59
C ILE A 97 5.45 4.29 -2.11
N ARG A 98 6.42 3.39 -2.31
CA ARG A 98 7.78 3.52 -1.75
C ARG A 98 8.52 4.79 -2.17
N PRO A 99 8.61 5.14 -3.47
CA PRO A 99 9.23 6.39 -3.90
C PRO A 99 8.58 7.62 -3.24
N ILE A 100 7.28 7.56 -2.96
CA ILE A 100 6.52 8.68 -2.38
C ILE A 100 6.84 8.85 -0.89
N ILE A 101 7.01 7.74 -0.14
CA ILE A 101 7.50 7.80 1.26
C ILE A 101 8.91 8.38 1.30
N VAL A 102 9.80 7.88 0.45
CA VAL A 102 11.23 8.19 0.49
C VAL A 102 11.54 9.61 -0.01
N GLN A 103 10.71 10.16 -0.92
CA GLN A 103 10.86 11.51 -1.48
C GLN A 103 12.25 11.79 -2.07
N GLN A 104 12.88 10.79 -2.70
CA GLN A 104 14.21 10.95 -3.32
C GLN A 104 14.16 10.98 -4.85
N SER A 105 12.99 10.78 -5.46
CA SER A 105 12.83 10.73 -6.91
C SER A 105 12.52 12.11 -7.51
N ARG A 106 12.98 12.33 -8.74
CA ARG A 106 12.47 13.40 -9.60
C ARG A 106 11.05 13.07 -10.04
N THR A 107 10.26 14.11 -10.29
CA THR A 107 8.88 14.00 -10.75
C THR A 107 8.55 15.03 -11.83
N SER A 108 7.72 14.63 -12.78
CA SER A 108 7.08 15.54 -13.73
C SER A 108 5.85 16.24 -13.14
N GLU A 109 5.31 15.73 -12.03
CA GLU A 109 4.13 16.31 -11.38
C GLU A 109 4.49 17.44 -10.43
N PRO A 110 3.98 18.66 -10.65
CA PRO A 110 4.29 19.82 -9.81
C PRO A 110 3.46 19.88 -8.52
N SER A 111 2.48 18.98 -8.33
CA SER A 111 1.43 19.15 -7.33
C SER A 111 1.53 18.16 -6.18
N LYS A 112 1.79 18.68 -4.96
CA LYS A 112 1.75 17.92 -3.70
C LYS A 112 0.39 17.24 -3.49
N THR A 113 -0.70 17.89 -3.91
CA THR A 113 -2.06 17.35 -3.80
C THR A 113 -2.28 16.13 -4.70
N SER A 114 -1.62 16.08 -5.86
CA SER A 114 -1.67 14.91 -6.75
C SER A 114 -1.06 13.69 -6.06
N PHE A 115 0.15 13.85 -5.52
CA PHE A 115 0.84 12.82 -4.74
C PHE A 115 0.03 12.30 -3.55
N LEU A 116 -0.53 13.21 -2.76
CA LEU A 116 -1.34 12.81 -1.62
C LEU A 116 -2.58 12.00 -2.05
N LYS A 117 -3.25 12.44 -3.12
CA LYS A 117 -4.41 11.74 -3.66
C LYS A 117 -4.04 10.35 -4.17
N ASP A 118 -2.90 10.23 -4.85
CA ASP A 118 -2.44 8.96 -5.40
C ASP A 118 -2.06 7.97 -4.30
N VAL A 119 -1.36 8.41 -3.26
CA VAL A 119 -1.05 7.56 -2.11
C VAL A 119 -2.32 7.10 -1.40
N ILE A 120 -3.27 8.00 -1.14
CA ILE A 120 -4.54 7.65 -0.50
C ILE A 120 -5.27 6.59 -1.33
N ARG A 121 -5.34 6.79 -2.66
CA ARG A 121 -5.93 5.83 -3.58
C ARG A 121 -5.24 4.46 -3.52
N LEU A 122 -3.91 4.41 -3.55
CA LEU A 122 -3.15 3.16 -3.49
C LEU A 122 -3.38 2.42 -2.17
N ILE A 123 -3.39 3.11 -1.03
CA ILE A 123 -3.71 2.50 0.27
C ILE A 123 -5.16 1.98 0.29
N ASP A 124 -6.11 2.74 -0.27
CA ASP A 124 -7.50 2.30 -0.38
C ASP A 124 -7.65 1.07 -1.27
N GLU A 125 -6.89 0.98 -2.36
CA GLU A 125 -6.85 -0.20 -3.23
C GLU A 125 -6.29 -1.42 -2.50
N GLN A 126 -5.23 -1.27 -1.70
CA GLN A 126 -4.69 -2.34 -0.84
C GLN A 126 -5.73 -2.86 0.16
N ILE A 127 -6.51 -1.98 0.79
CA ILE A 127 -7.61 -2.37 1.68
C ILE A 127 -8.77 -3.01 0.90
N SER A 128 -9.07 -2.50 -0.29
CA SER A 128 -10.13 -3.03 -1.15
C SER A 128 -9.84 -4.49 -1.58
N LEU A 129 -8.57 -4.83 -1.85
CA LEU A 129 -8.18 -6.23 -2.11
C LEU A 129 -8.61 -7.15 -0.95
N LEU A 130 -8.38 -6.74 0.30
CA LEU A 130 -8.83 -7.51 1.45
C LEU A 130 -10.35 -7.57 1.56
N LYS A 131 -11.04 -6.48 1.26
CA LYS A 131 -12.51 -6.47 1.26
C LYS A 131 -13.06 -7.52 0.30
N THR A 132 -12.52 -7.66 -0.91
CA THR A 132 -13.00 -8.68 -1.86
C THR A 132 -12.90 -10.12 -1.34
N ILE A 133 -11.97 -10.39 -0.43
CA ILE A 133 -11.69 -11.72 0.13
C ILE A 133 -12.56 -11.98 1.38
N TYR A 134 -12.71 -10.98 2.24
CA TYR A 134 -13.35 -11.13 3.56
C TYR A 134 -14.81 -10.64 3.60
N ASP A 135 -15.28 -9.92 2.58
CA ASP A 135 -16.69 -9.53 2.45
C ASP A 135 -17.49 -10.75 1.99
N SER A 136 -18.10 -11.43 2.97
CA SER A 136 -18.93 -12.63 2.86
C SER A 136 -20.25 -12.44 2.09
N GLY A 137 -20.35 -11.37 1.28
CA GLY A 137 -21.44 -11.12 0.36
C GLY A 137 -21.39 -11.94 -0.94
N SER A 138 -20.22 -12.51 -1.28
CA SER A 138 -20.15 -13.57 -2.30
C SER A 138 -20.37 -14.93 -1.62
N ARG A 139 -21.16 -15.78 -2.27
CA ARG A 139 -21.75 -17.03 -1.74
C ARG A 139 -20.72 -18.13 -1.46
N ASN A 140 -19.69 -17.86 -0.67
CA ASN A 140 -18.90 -18.94 -0.08
C ASN A 140 -19.72 -19.51 1.07
N THR A 141 -20.56 -20.48 0.74
CA THR A 141 -21.19 -21.37 1.71
C THR A 141 -20.05 -22.03 2.48
N ILE A 142 -19.79 -21.54 3.69
CA ILE A 142 -18.94 -22.26 4.63
C ILE A 142 -19.75 -23.49 5.04
N ILE A 143 -19.48 -24.62 4.38
CA ILE A 143 -20.00 -25.91 4.80
C ILE A 143 -19.17 -26.30 6.02
N VAL A 144 -19.70 -26.01 7.21
CA VAL A 144 -19.19 -26.60 8.43
C VAL A 144 -19.75 -28.03 8.46
N PRO A 145 -18.93 -29.07 8.29
CA PRO A 145 -19.42 -30.43 8.47
C PRO A 145 -19.91 -30.56 9.91
N ASP A 146 -21.11 -31.13 10.08
CA ASP A 146 -21.57 -31.58 11.39
C ASP A 146 -20.43 -32.42 12.01
N THR A 147 -20.06 -32.15 13.25
CA THR A 147 -18.98 -32.84 13.96
C THR A 147 -19.17 -34.36 13.94
N ASN A 148 -20.41 -34.84 13.80
CA ASN A 148 -20.73 -36.24 13.59
C ASN A 148 -20.28 -36.79 12.23
N SER A 149 -20.16 -35.97 11.19
CA SER A 149 -19.73 -36.37 9.84
C SER A 149 -18.21 -36.53 9.72
N LEU A 150 -17.43 -35.81 10.53
CA LEU A 150 -15.96 -35.92 10.60
C LEU A 150 -15.50 -37.26 11.20
N VAL A 151 -16.31 -37.86 12.08
CA VAL A 151 -15.98 -39.16 12.70
C VAL A 151 -16.16 -40.32 11.71
N TYR A 152 -17.04 -40.17 10.71
CA TYR A 152 -17.39 -41.26 9.78
C TYR A 152 -16.68 -41.20 8.43
N ASN A 153 -15.99 -40.11 8.09
CA ASN A 153 -15.38 -39.96 6.77
C ASN A 153 -13.98 -39.32 6.85
N PRO A 154 -12.93 -40.12 7.14
CA PRO A 154 -11.56 -39.62 7.34
C PRO A 154 -10.89 -39.08 6.07
N ASN A 155 -11.49 -39.25 4.88
CA ASN A 155 -10.94 -38.77 3.60
C ASN A 155 -11.38 -37.35 3.22
N LEU A 156 -11.76 -36.52 4.19
CA LEU A 156 -12.09 -35.10 3.95
C LEU A 156 -10.87 -34.27 3.51
N GLU A 157 -9.66 -34.80 3.66
CA GLU A 157 -8.41 -34.15 3.23
C GLU A 157 -8.19 -34.20 1.70
N ASP A 158 -8.92 -35.05 0.96
CA ASP A 158 -8.74 -35.23 -0.50
C ASP A 158 -9.72 -34.38 -1.35
N TRP A 159 -10.47 -33.47 -0.75
CA TRP A 159 -11.38 -32.59 -1.50
C TRP A 159 -10.60 -31.40 -2.07
N GLU A 160 -9.97 -31.62 -3.22
CA GLU A 160 -9.53 -30.55 -4.10
C GLU A 160 -10.76 -29.88 -4.75
N TYR A 161 -10.84 -28.55 -4.62
CA TYR A 161 -11.83 -27.70 -5.29
C TYR A 161 -11.18 -26.92 -6.43
#